data_AF-A0A844Z4X9-F1
#
_entry.id   AF-A0A844Z4X9-F1
#
_cell.length_a   1.000
_cell.length_b   1.000
_cell.length_c   1.000
_cell.angle_alpha   90.00
_cell.angle_beta   90.00
_cell.angle_gamma   90.00
#
_symmetry.space_group_name_H-M   'P 1'
#
loop_
_entity.id
_entity.type
_entity.pdbx_description
1 polymer ?
#
loop_
_entity_poly.entity_id
_entity_poly.type
_entity_poly.pdbx_seq_one_letter_code
_entity_poly.pdbx_strand_id
1 'polypeptide(L)'
;MDCFTAELPRAVSLQDYITAFYNSAAFRPERWALHLIGPKLPGGTGGEDVRKLAAGEVDTFAAWTVEARTDTAILMRDFQQRTCSWLAVKAHAGKTRLYFGSGVQRPDGALVKALMPFHRFYAKALLKSAVGALER
;
A
#
# COMPACT_ATOMS: atom_id res chain seq x y z
N MET A 1 14.57 -3.36 3.52
CA MET A 1 13.41 -2.56 3.08
C MET A 1 13.60 -2.27 1.60
N ASP A 2 12.60 -2.53 0.78
CA ASP A 2 12.61 -2.21 -0.65
C ASP A 2 11.82 -0.90 -0.85
N CYS A 3 12.27 -0.04 -1.77
CA CYS A 3 11.58 1.21 -2.11
C CYS A 3 11.54 1.37 -3.63
N PHE A 4 10.36 1.55 -4.17
CA PHE A 4 10.10 1.74 -5.60
C PHE A 4 9.48 3.12 -5.83
N THR A 5 9.71 3.68 -7.02
CA THR A 5 9.21 5.01 -7.37
C THR A 5 8.59 5.02 -8.76
N ALA A 6 7.60 5.88 -8.95
CA ALA A 6 7.01 6.17 -10.25
C ALA A 6 6.74 7.67 -10.37
N GLU A 7 6.62 8.19 -11.59
CA GLU A 7 6.37 9.61 -11.85
C GLU A 7 5.13 9.77 -12.71
N LEU A 8 4.26 10.71 -12.34
CA LEU A 8 3.05 11.06 -13.06
C LEU A 8 3.12 12.54 -13.48
N PRO A 9 2.79 12.88 -14.74
CA PRO A 9 2.83 14.25 -15.25
C PRO A 9 1.63 15.11 -14.79
N ARG A 10 1.17 14.92 -13.55
CA ARG A 10 0.06 15.66 -12.94
C ARG A 10 0.22 15.75 -11.43
N ALA A 11 -0.52 16.64 -10.79
CA ALA A 11 -0.69 16.65 -9.34
C ALA A 11 -1.46 15.41 -8.87
N VAL A 12 -0.95 14.71 -7.86
CA VAL A 12 -1.59 13.56 -7.22
C VAL A 12 -1.52 13.75 -5.70
N SER A 13 -2.66 13.71 -5.03
CA SER A 13 -2.71 13.78 -3.57
C SER A 13 -2.38 12.42 -2.94
N LEU A 14 -2.01 12.42 -1.66
CA LEU A 14 -1.84 11.17 -0.91
C LEU A 14 -3.16 10.36 -0.91
N GLN A 15 -4.30 11.04 -0.76
CA GLN A 15 -5.62 10.41 -0.75
C GLN A 15 -5.93 9.69 -2.08
N ASP A 16 -5.66 10.32 -3.22
CA ASP A 16 -5.79 9.71 -4.55
C ASP A 16 -4.90 8.48 -4.66
N TYR A 17 -3.65 8.59 -4.18
CA TYR A 17 -2.70 7.50 -4.26
C TYR A 17 -3.10 6.30 -3.38
N ILE A 18 -3.53 6.52 -2.14
CA ILE A 18 -4.06 5.47 -1.24
C ILE A 18 -5.27 4.80 -1.89
N THR A 19 -6.20 5.60 -2.42
CA THR A 19 -7.41 5.10 -3.07
C THR A 19 -7.06 4.24 -4.28
N ALA A 20 -6.19 4.72 -5.17
CA ALA A 20 -5.76 4.00 -6.35
C ALA A 20 -5.01 2.71 -5.99
N PHE A 21 -4.13 2.76 -4.99
CA PHE A 21 -3.32 1.62 -4.56
C PHE A 21 -4.18 0.48 -3.99
N TYR A 22 -5.01 0.78 -2.98
CA TYR A 22 -5.82 -0.26 -2.32
C TYR A 22 -7.03 -0.70 -3.16
N ASN A 23 -7.52 0.14 -4.08
CA ASN A 23 -8.54 -0.27 -5.06
C ASN A 23 -7.97 -0.94 -6.32
N SER A 24 -6.65 -0.96 -6.51
CA SER A 24 -6.00 -1.50 -7.71
C SER A 24 -6.28 -2.99 -7.95
N ALA A 25 -6.19 -3.42 -9.22
CA ALA A 25 -6.41 -4.80 -9.61
C ALA A 25 -5.33 -5.75 -9.05
N ALA A 26 -4.10 -5.26 -8.87
CA ALA A 26 -3.00 -6.04 -8.30
C ALA A 26 -3.21 -6.38 -6.82
N PHE A 27 -4.02 -5.60 -6.09
CA PHE A 27 -4.39 -5.88 -4.69
C PHE A 27 -5.60 -6.82 -4.57
N ARG A 28 -6.19 -7.29 -5.69
CA ARG A 28 -7.34 -8.23 -5.66
C ARG A 28 -7.02 -9.61 -5.06
N PRO A 29 -5.84 -10.23 -5.28
CA PRO A 29 -5.47 -11.47 -4.61
C PRO A 29 -5.38 -11.29 -3.09
N GLU A 30 -4.77 -10.18 -2.64
CA GLU A 30 -4.76 -9.78 -1.23
C GLU A 30 -6.18 -9.57 -0.71
N ARG A 31 -7.04 -8.85 -1.43
CA ARG A 31 -8.45 -8.66 -1.02
C ARG A 31 -9.22 -9.97 -0.91
N TRP A 32 -8.95 -10.94 -1.79
CA TRP A 32 -9.53 -12.28 -1.69
C TRP A 32 -9.05 -13.03 -0.45
N ALA A 33 -7.74 -13.04 -0.20
CA ALA A 33 -7.17 -13.63 1.02
C ALA A 33 -7.70 -12.96 2.29
N LEU A 34 -7.83 -11.63 2.28
CA LEU A 34 -8.38 -10.83 3.36
C LEU A 34 -9.87 -11.10 3.58
N HIS A 35 -10.65 -11.31 2.51
CA HIS A 35 -12.08 -11.64 2.63
C HIS A 35 -12.30 -13.01 3.29
N LEU A 36 -11.43 -13.99 3.04
CA LEU A 36 -11.49 -15.31 3.67
C LEU A 36 -11.22 -15.28 5.18
N ILE A 37 -10.46 -14.29 5.67
CA ILE A 37 -10.19 -14.07 7.10
C ILE A 37 -10.94 -12.86 7.67
N GLY A 38 -11.81 -12.24 6.87
CA GLY A 38 -12.51 -10.97 7.13
C GLY A 38 -13.13 -10.82 8.53
N PRO A 39 -13.85 -11.81 9.08
CA PRO A 39 -14.43 -11.69 10.43
C PRO A 39 -13.39 -11.64 11.57
N LYS A 40 -12.11 -11.87 11.29
CA LYS A 40 -11.00 -11.81 12.26
C LYS A 40 -10.09 -10.61 12.07
N LEU A 41 -10.37 -9.74 11.10
CA LEU A 41 -9.52 -8.60 10.77
C LEU A 41 -9.88 -7.36 11.61
N PRO A 42 -8.89 -6.51 11.94
CA PRO A 42 -9.10 -5.29 12.73
C PRO A 42 -9.84 -4.16 11.99
N GLY A 43 -9.98 -4.22 10.66
CA GLY A 43 -10.67 -3.20 9.87
C GLY A 43 -11.45 -3.75 8.68
N GLY A 44 -12.34 -2.93 8.12
CA GLY A 44 -13.12 -3.27 6.92
C GLY A 44 -12.25 -3.39 5.67
N THR A 45 -12.74 -4.11 4.67
CA THR A 45 -12.04 -4.38 3.39
C THR A 45 -12.73 -3.76 2.18
N GLY A 46 -13.78 -2.95 2.39
CA GLY A 46 -14.61 -2.38 1.35
C GLY A 46 -14.03 -1.10 0.73
N GLY A 47 -14.58 -0.68 -0.40
CA GLY A 47 -14.18 0.57 -1.05
C GLY A 47 -14.47 1.82 -0.22
N GLU A 48 -15.49 1.76 0.65
CA GLU A 48 -15.77 2.83 1.60
C GLU A 48 -14.74 2.90 2.73
N ASP A 49 -14.24 1.75 3.21
CA ASP A 49 -13.16 1.70 4.19
C ASP A 49 -11.85 2.28 3.62
N VAL A 50 -11.57 2.00 2.34
CA VAL A 50 -10.44 2.64 1.63
C VAL A 50 -10.60 4.15 1.58
N ARG A 51 -11.82 4.66 1.34
CA ARG A 51 -12.08 6.11 1.32
C ARG A 51 -11.86 6.73 2.70
N LYS A 52 -12.40 6.13 3.76
CA LYS A 52 -12.21 6.58 5.14
C LYS A 52 -10.72 6.56 5.52
N LEU A 53 -9.99 5.50 5.15
CA LEU A 53 -8.54 5.42 5.35
C LEU A 53 -7.82 6.54 4.59
N ALA A 54 -8.15 6.73 3.31
CA ALA A 54 -7.52 7.74 2.47
C ALA A 54 -7.79 9.16 2.98
N ALA A 55 -8.98 9.42 3.53
CA ALA A 55 -9.35 10.68 4.17
C ALA A 55 -8.70 10.87 5.56
N GLY A 56 -8.24 9.80 6.20
CA GLY A 56 -7.68 9.85 7.56
C GLY A 56 -8.74 9.81 8.66
N GLU A 57 -9.92 9.29 8.34
CA GLU A 57 -11.03 9.09 9.28
C GLU A 57 -10.88 7.79 10.09
N VAL A 58 -10.07 6.85 9.62
CA VAL A 58 -9.79 5.57 10.30
C VAL A 58 -8.30 5.25 10.27
N ASP A 59 -7.83 4.61 11.35
CA ASP A 59 -6.45 4.15 11.50
C ASP A 59 -6.28 2.64 11.26
N THR A 60 -7.37 1.92 10.95
CA THR A 60 -7.32 0.49 10.62
C THR A 60 -7.99 0.21 9.28
N PHE A 61 -7.38 -0.69 8.49
CA PHE A 61 -7.91 -1.13 7.21
C PHE A 61 -7.49 -2.57 6.94
N ALA A 62 -8.47 -3.47 6.75
CA ALA A 62 -8.23 -4.90 6.61
C ALA A 62 -7.31 -5.44 7.72
N ALA A 63 -6.16 -6.01 7.34
CA ALA A 63 -5.12 -6.53 8.23
C ALA A 63 -4.10 -5.47 8.70
N TRP A 64 -4.28 -4.21 8.31
CA TRP A 64 -3.30 -3.15 8.47
C TRP A 64 -3.74 -2.09 9.48
N THR A 65 -2.78 -1.49 10.16
CA THR A 65 -2.96 -0.37 11.08
C THR A 65 -2.01 0.76 10.67
N VAL A 66 -2.49 1.99 10.72
CA VAL A 66 -1.69 3.20 10.51
C VAL A 66 -0.72 3.34 11.68
N GLU A 67 0.57 3.36 11.38
CA GLU A 67 1.61 3.61 12.39
C GLU A 67 1.99 5.09 12.42
N ALA A 68 2.09 5.70 11.24
CA ALA A 68 2.41 7.12 11.09
C ALA A 68 1.76 7.68 9.83
N ARG A 69 1.34 8.94 9.89
CA ARG A 69 0.73 9.66 8.77
C ARG A 69 1.18 11.12 8.76
N THR A 70 1.38 11.63 7.55
CA THR A 70 1.54 13.06 7.26
C THR A 70 0.62 13.43 6.09
N ASP A 71 0.62 14.69 5.66
CA ASP A 71 -0.14 15.14 4.48
C ASP A 71 0.27 14.44 3.18
N THR A 72 1.50 13.93 3.12
CA THR A 72 2.10 13.38 1.90
C THR A 72 2.61 11.95 2.03
N ALA A 73 2.51 11.34 3.22
CA ALA A 73 2.94 9.98 3.44
C ALA A 73 2.07 9.23 4.46
N ILE A 74 1.99 7.91 4.30
CA ILE A 74 1.35 7.00 5.25
C ILE A 74 2.21 5.75 5.42
N LEU A 75 2.42 5.34 6.66
CA LEU A 75 3.09 4.11 7.05
C LEU A 75 2.06 3.18 7.68
N MET A 76 1.94 2.00 7.09
CA MET A 76 0.99 0.97 7.47
C MET A 76 1.75 -0.26 7.95
N ARG A 77 1.26 -0.90 9.00
CA ARG A 77 1.83 -2.11 9.58
C ARG A 77 0.77 -3.20 9.65
N ASP A 78 1.14 -4.42 9.28
CA ASP A 78 0.27 -5.58 9.40
C ASP A 78 0.02 -5.91 10.88
N PHE A 79 -1.12 -6.54 11.19
CA PHE A 79 -1.54 -6.91 12.53
C PHE A 79 -0.58 -7.86 13.25
N GLN A 80 0.18 -8.67 12.52
CA GLN A 80 1.25 -9.52 13.09
C GLN A 80 2.56 -8.76 13.27
N GLN A 81 2.60 -7.48 12.89
CA GLN A 81 3.76 -6.61 12.91
C GLN A 81 4.95 -7.18 12.14
N ARG A 82 4.69 -8.00 11.11
CA ARG A 82 5.74 -8.64 10.29
C ARG A 82 6.00 -7.88 9.01
N THR A 83 5.00 -7.19 8.48
CA THR A 83 5.14 -6.45 7.23
C THR A 83 4.77 -4.99 7.43
N CYS A 84 5.52 -4.09 6.83
CA CYS A 84 5.19 -2.68 6.72
C CYS A 84 5.10 -2.26 5.26
N SER A 85 4.14 -1.38 4.97
CA SER A 85 4.02 -0.71 3.68
C SER A 85 4.03 0.79 3.89
N TRP A 86 4.75 1.50 3.03
CA TRP A 86 4.88 2.95 3.09
C TRP A 86 4.51 3.53 1.74
N LEU A 87 3.56 4.45 1.74
CA LEU A 87 3.12 5.16 0.54
C LEU A 87 3.43 6.64 0.75
N ALA A 88 4.08 7.27 -0.23
CA ALA A 88 4.30 8.71 -0.19
C ALA A 88 4.19 9.36 -1.57
N VAL A 89 3.84 10.64 -1.56
CA VAL A 89 3.78 11.49 -2.74
C VAL A 89 4.72 12.69 -2.56
N LYS A 90 5.39 13.09 -3.62
CA LYS A 90 6.25 14.28 -3.62
C LYS A 90 6.06 15.06 -4.91
N ALA A 91 5.72 16.34 -4.80
CA ALA A 91 5.74 17.24 -5.95
C ALA A 91 7.17 17.40 -6.48
N HIS A 92 7.34 17.29 -7.80
CA HIS A 92 8.63 17.42 -8.46
C HIS A 92 8.47 18.02 -9.86
N ALA A 93 8.90 19.28 -10.04
CA ALA A 93 8.98 19.97 -11.34
C ALA A 93 7.70 19.84 -12.21
N GLY A 94 6.52 20.14 -11.63
CA GLY A 94 5.23 20.04 -12.33
C GLY A 94 4.67 18.61 -12.47
N LYS A 95 5.37 17.62 -11.92
CA LYS A 95 4.97 16.21 -11.83
C LYS A 95 4.76 15.81 -10.37
N THR A 96 4.18 14.64 -10.16
CA THR A 96 4.18 13.98 -8.85
C THR A 96 4.99 12.70 -8.91
N ARG A 97 5.95 12.56 -7.99
CA ARG A 97 6.67 11.33 -7.76
C ARG A 97 5.97 10.54 -6.65
N LEU A 98 5.57 9.32 -6.97
CA LEU A 98 5.03 8.35 -6.04
C LEU A 98 6.15 7.47 -5.49
N TYR A 99 6.07 7.14 -4.22
CA TYR A 99 6.95 6.20 -3.54
C TYR A 99 6.13 5.04 -2.99
N PHE A 100 6.68 3.84 -3.10
CA PHE A 100 6.16 2.66 -2.45
C PHE A 100 7.29 1.91 -1.76
N GLY A 101 7.31 1.97 -0.44
CA GLY A 101 8.17 1.16 0.42
C GLY A 101 7.46 -0.11 0.84
N SER A 102 8.17 -1.25 0.79
CA SER A 102 7.70 -2.50 1.39
C SER A 102 8.82 -3.12 2.23
N GLY A 103 8.48 -3.49 3.46
CA GLY A 103 9.43 -4.06 4.42
C GLY A 103 8.87 -5.31 5.08
N VAL A 104 9.66 -6.38 5.08
CA VAL A 104 9.42 -7.57 5.91
C VAL A 104 10.38 -7.50 7.08
N GLN A 105 9.84 -7.45 8.30
CA GLN A 105 10.60 -7.48 9.55
C GLN A 105 10.99 -8.92 9.87
N ARG A 106 12.23 -9.10 10.35
CA ARG A 106 12.81 -10.42 10.67
C ARG A 106 12.65 -11.43 9.52
N PRO A 107 13.22 -11.17 8.34
CA PRO A 107 13.18 -12.10 7.21
C PRO A 107 14.14 -13.29 7.42
N ASP A 108 14.02 -13.94 8.58
CA ASP A 108 14.82 -15.07 9.00
C ASP A 108 14.26 -16.38 8.43
N GLY A 109 15.15 -17.30 8.09
CA GLY A 109 14.81 -18.59 7.49
C GLY A 109 14.93 -18.63 5.97
N ALA A 110 15.29 -19.81 5.46
CA ALA A 110 15.58 -20.03 4.04
C ALA A 110 14.35 -19.77 3.13
N LEU A 111 13.15 -20.13 3.61
CA LEU A 111 11.91 -19.92 2.86
C LEU A 111 11.61 -18.44 2.64
N VAL A 112 11.77 -17.60 3.68
CA VAL A 112 11.53 -16.15 3.56
C VAL A 112 12.52 -15.52 2.59
N LYS A 113 13.79 -15.90 2.67
CA LYS A 113 14.83 -15.44 1.72
C LYS A 113 14.52 -15.84 0.28
N ALA A 114 14.04 -17.07 0.06
CA ALA A 114 13.63 -17.55 -1.27
C ALA A 114 12.40 -16.79 -1.82
N LEU A 115 11.51 -16.31 -0.96
CA LEU A 115 10.31 -15.56 -1.33
C LEU A 115 10.54 -14.05 -1.56
N MET A 116 11.65 -13.49 -1.04
CA MET A 116 12.01 -12.08 -1.25
C MET A 116 12.00 -11.59 -2.72
N PRO A 117 12.51 -12.32 -3.73
CA PRO A 117 12.40 -11.87 -5.13
C PRO A 117 10.95 -11.76 -5.60
N PHE A 118 10.08 -12.68 -5.20
CA PHE A 118 8.64 -12.63 -5.51
C PHE A 118 7.98 -11.43 -4.82
N HIS A 119 8.33 -11.17 -3.56
CA HIS A 119 7.87 -9.99 -2.83
C HIS A 119 8.24 -8.69 -3.55
N ARG A 120 9.48 -8.57 -4.04
CA ARG A 120 9.93 -7.40 -4.81
C ARG A 120 9.19 -7.25 -6.14
N PHE A 121 8.99 -8.35 -6.86
CA PHE A 121 8.22 -8.34 -8.11
C PHE A 121 6.78 -7.90 -7.86
N TYR A 122 6.16 -8.47 -6.82
CA TYR A 122 4.80 -8.15 -6.41
C TYR A 122 4.66 -6.68 -6.00
N ALA A 123 5.61 -6.15 -5.23
CA ALA A 123 5.63 -4.75 -4.83
C ALA A 123 5.72 -3.79 -6.03
N LYS A 124 6.51 -4.13 -7.06
CA LYS A 124 6.55 -3.36 -8.32
C LYS A 124 5.22 -3.44 -9.08
N ALA A 125 4.58 -4.60 -9.09
CA ALA A 125 3.28 -4.77 -9.75
C ALA A 125 2.18 -3.95 -9.07
N LEU A 126 2.18 -3.87 -7.74
CA LEU A 126 1.28 -3.00 -6.97
C LEU A 126 1.46 -1.53 -7.35
N LEU A 127 2.70 -1.02 -7.32
CA LEU A 127 2.98 0.35 -7.72
C LEU A 127 2.53 0.63 -9.16
N LYS A 128 2.86 -0.27 -10.10
CA LYS A 128 2.44 -0.14 -11.50
C LYS A 128 0.93 -0.13 -11.65
N SER A 129 0.21 -0.95 -10.89
CA SER A 129 -1.25 -0.99 -10.95
C SER A 129 -1.89 0.27 -10.35
N ALA A 130 -1.29 0.86 -9.32
CA ALA A 130 -1.74 2.13 -8.75
C ALA A 130 -1.52 3.27 -9.75
N VAL A 131 -0.36 3.32 -10.41
CA VAL A 131 -0.07 4.27 -11.49
C VAL A 131 -1.10 4.15 -12.62
N GLY A 132 -1.34 2.95 -13.15
CA GLY A 132 -2.31 2.76 -14.21
C GLY A 132 -3.77 3.07 -13.80
N ALA A 133 -4.08 3.08 -12.51
CA ALA A 133 -5.39 3.55 -12.01
C ALA A 133 -5.45 5.08 -11.89
N LEU A 134 -4.31 5.76 -11.69
CA LEU A 134 -4.19 7.22 -11.63
C LEU A 134 -4.05 7.88 -13.01
N GLU A 135 -3.73 7.12 -14.04
CA GLU A 135 -3.64 7.57 -15.45
C GLU A 135 -4.98 7.50 -16.20
N ARG A 136 -5.99 6.87 -15.61
CA ARG A 136 -7.37 6.84 -16.14
C ARG A 136 -8.16 8.05 -15.65
#